data_AF-A0A8T0EXL1-F1
#
_entry.id   AF-A0A8T0EXL1-F1
#
_cell.length_a   1.000
_cell.length_b   1.000
_cell.length_c   1.000
_cell.angle_alpha   90.00
_cell.angle_beta   90.00
_cell.angle_gamma   90.00
#
_symmetry.space_group_name_H-M   'P 1'
#
loop_
_entity.id
_entity.type
_entity.pdbx_description
1 polymer ?
#
loop_
_entity_poly.entity_id
_entity_poly.type
_entity_poly.pdbx_seq_one_letter_code
_entity_poly.pdbx_strand_id
1 'polypeptide(L)'
;MSMVEMMEMICDEENSNIRQKVEMCIDEMDIEPYKEIMKQCNPEFGDDFSGEALMKYSCEQTQEQWKEADECAIEKMKEEGKDEEEGKKIMKDMTECVERRMSEESERK
;
A
#
# COMPACT_ATOMS: atom_id res chain seq x y z
N MET A 1 -10.03 -7.03 7.23
CA MET A 1 -10.24 -6.08 6.11
C MET A 1 -9.37 -6.58 4.97
N SER A 2 -9.94 -6.77 3.79
CA SER A 2 -9.19 -7.10 2.57
C SER A 2 -8.43 -5.89 2.04
N MET A 3 -7.46 -6.09 1.15
CA MET A 3 -6.75 -4.99 0.49
C MET A 3 -7.71 -4.09 -0.30
N VAL A 4 -8.70 -4.68 -0.98
CA VAL A 4 -9.73 -3.94 -1.72
C VAL A 4 -10.52 -3.01 -0.80
N GLU A 5 -11.07 -3.52 0.30
CA GLU A 5 -11.84 -2.69 1.25
C GLU A 5 -10.99 -1.57 1.86
N MET A 6 -9.69 -1.83 2.07
CA MET A 6 -8.75 -0.84 2.56
C MET A 6 -8.50 0.25 1.51
N MET A 7 -8.30 -0.12 0.24
CA MET A 7 -8.08 0.83 -0.85
C MET A 7 -9.33 1.67 -1.14
N GLU A 8 -10.53 1.09 -1.07
CA GLU A 8 -11.78 1.85 -1.16
C GLU A 8 -11.87 2.91 -0.07
N MET A 9 -11.58 2.53 1.17
CA MET A 9 -11.57 3.48 2.29
C MET A 9 -10.56 4.59 2.08
N ILE A 10 -9.33 4.26 1.66
CA ILE A 10 -8.25 5.23 1.51
C ILE A 10 -8.48 6.17 0.32
N CYS A 11 -9.03 5.66 -0.79
CA CYS A 11 -9.26 6.44 -2.00
C CYS A 11 -10.55 7.27 -1.97
N ASP A 12 -11.40 7.07 -0.96
CA ASP A 12 -12.56 7.94 -0.70
C ASP A 12 -12.09 9.36 -0.33
N GLU A 13 -12.67 10.38 -0.99
CA GLU A 13 -12.36 11.78 -0.75
C GLU A 13 -12.66 12.21 0.69
N GLU A 14 -13.68 11.62 1.32
CA GLU A 14 -14.04 11.87 2.74
C GLU A 14 -12.94 11.40 3.69
N ASN A 15 -12.07 10.48 3.25
CA ASN A 15 -10.96 9.93 4.00
C ASN A 15 -9.59 10.49 3.57
N SER A 16 -9.57 11.67 2.92
CA SER A 16 -8.33 12.34 2.47
C SER A 16 -7.25 12.48 3.55
N ASN A 17 -7.61 12.62 4.84
CA ASN A 17 -6.62 12.61 5.93
C ASN A 17 -5.93 11.24 6.09
N ILE A 18 -6.71 10.15 6.04
CA ILE A 18 -6.18 8.78 6.10
C ILE A 18 -5.27 8.55 4.89
N ARG A 19 -5.70 9.00 3.69
CA ARG A 19 -4.87 8.95 2.48
C ARG A 19 -3.52 9.61 2.67
N GLN A 20 -3.51 10.84 3.17
CA GLN A 20 -2.26 11.56 3.43
C GLN A 20 -1.35 10.81 4.42
N LYS A 21 -1.91 10.16 5.47
CA LYS A 21 -1.11 9.36 6.39
C LYS A 21 -0.50 8.14 5.71
N VAL A 22 -1.28 7.47 4.87
CA VAL A 22 -0.82 6.30 4.11
C VAL A 22 0.30 6.72 3.14
N GLU A 23 0.14 7.81 2.40
CA GLU A 23 1.19 8.39 1.53
C GLU A 23 2.51 8.59 2.32
N MET A 24 2.42 9.27 3.48
CA MET A 24 3.58 9.50 4.34
C MET A 24 4.19 8.21 4.91
N CYS A 25 3.38 7.18 5.15
CA CYS A 25 3.85 5.90 5.67
C CYS A 25 4.55 5.08 4.58
N ILE A 26 4.04 5.10 3.35
CA ILE A 26 4.71 4.49 2.20
C ILE A 26 6.11 5.09 2.02
N ASP A 27 6.25 6.40 2.11
CA ASP A 27 7.56 7.08 2.00
C ASP A 27 8.54 6.73 3.13
N GLU A 28 8.04 6.34 4.32
CA GLU A 28 8.87 5.91 5.45
C GLU A 28 9.24 4.42 5.40
N MET A 29 8.49 3.61 4.65
CA MET A 29 8.66 2.17 4.60
C MET A 29 9.75 1.75 3.61
N ASP A 30 10.50 0.71 3.98
CA ASP A 30 11.45 0.07 3.08
C ASP A 30 10.73 -0.89 2.12
N ILE A 31 10.22 -0.34 1.02
CA ILE A 31 9.53 -1.10 -0.03
C ILE A 31 10.48 -1.62 -1.12
N GLU A 32 11.78 -1.31 -1.04
CA GLU A 32 12.79 -1.74 -2.02
C GLU A 32 12.73 -3.24 -2.33
N PRO A 33 12.59 -4.14 -1.34
CA PRO A 33 12.52 -5.59 -1.59
C PRO A 33 11.31 -6.02 -2.43
N TYR A 34 10.29 -5.16 -2.56
CA TYR A 34 9.02 -5.48 -3.23
C TYR A 34 8.84 -4.73 -4.55
N LYS A 35 9.68 -3.74 -4.87
CA LYS A 35 9.56 -2.95 -6.10
C LYS A 35 9.50 -3.81 -7.36
N GLU A 36 10.34 -4.82 -7.48
CA GLU A 36 10.33 -5.71 -8.65
C GLU A 36 9.03 -6.50 -8.78
N ILE A 37 8.46 -6.96 -7.66
CA ILE A 37 7.15 -7.61 -7.64
C ILE A 37 6.06 -6.61 -8.03
N MET A 38 6.09 -5.41 -7.45
CA MET A 38 5.14 -4.34 -7.76
C MET A 38 5.17 -3.97 -9.25
N LYS A 39 6.35 -3.87 -9.87
CA LYS A 39 6.49 -3.61 -11.32
C LYS A 39 5.93 -4.75 -12.17
N GLN A 40 6.21 -5.99 -11.79
CA GLN A 40 5.72 -7.15 -12.54
C GLN A 40 4.20 -7.25 -12.49
N CYS A 41 3.59 -6.91 -11.35
CA CYS A 41 2.15 -6.97 -11.15
C CYS A 41 1.41 -5.69 -11.55
N ASN A 42 2.11 -4.55 -11.66
CA ASN A 42 1.57 -3.25 -12.06
C ASN A 42 2.48 -2.61 -13.12
N PRO A 43 2.53 -3.16 -14.35
CA PRO A 43 3.49 -2.73 -15.37
C PRO A 43 3.28 -1.27 -15.84
N GLU A 44 2.07 -0.72 -15.67
CA GLU A 44 1.74 0.66 -16.04
C GLU A 44 2.18 1.70 -14.99
N PHE A 45 2.61 1.25 -13.80
CA PHE A 45 2.98 2.12 -12.68
C PHE A 45 4.24 2.95 -12.95
N GLY A 46 5.19 2.40 -13.70
CA GLY A 46 6.49 3.03 -13.96
C GLY A 46 7.51 2.84 -12.83
N ASP A 47 8.42 3.80 -12.67
CA ASP A 47 9.59 3.71 -11.77
C ASP A 47 9.53 4.65 -10.54
N ASP A 48 8.46 5.44 -10.39
CA ASP A 48 8.29 6.37 -9.26
C ASP A 48 7.50 5.70 -8.13
N PHE A 49 8.20 5.27 -7.07
CA PHE A 49 7.62 4.60 -5.90
C PHE A 49 7.40 5.54 -4.71
N SER A 50 7.29 6.85 -4.93
CA SER A 50 6.86 7.76 -3.86
C SER A 50 5.43 7.44 -3.41
N GLY A 51 5.12 7.74 -2.15
CA GLY A 51 3.79 7.56 -1.58
C GLY A 51 2.71 8.30 -2.38
N GLU A 52 3.00 9.51 -2.84
CA GLU A 52 2.10 10.28 -3.72
C GLU A 52 1.86 9.55 -5.05
N ALA A 53 2.91 9.09 -5.73
CA ALA A 53 2.77 8.39 -7.01
C ALA A 53 2.02 7.06 -6.85
N LEU A 54 2.37 6.26 -5.83
CA LEU A 54 1.72 5.00 -5.49
C LEU A 54 0.24 5.20 -5.20
N MET A 55 -0.10 6.19 -4.38
CA MET A 55 -1.50 6.44 -4.03
C MET A 55 -2.30 6.98 -5.20
N LYS A 56 -1.72 7.89 -6.00
CA LYS A 56 -2.38 8.38 -7.21
C LYS A 56 -2.69 7.25 -8.17
N TYR A 57 -1.70 6.43 -8.52
CA TYR A 57 -1.91 5.29 -9.41
C TYR A 57 -2.96 4.34 -8.84
N SER A 58 -2.84 3.99 -7.56
CA SER A 58 -3.72 3.00 -6.94
C SER A 58 -5.16 3.48 -6.89
N CYS A 59 -5.43 4.77 -6.65
CA CYS A 59 -6.79 5.33 -6.66
C CYS A 59 -7.38 5.55 -8.05
N GLU A 60 -6.58 5.44 -9.12
CA GLU A 60 -7.06 5.43 -10.51
C GLU A 60 -7.51 4.02 -10.97
N GLN A 61 -7.19 2.97 -10.20
CA GLN A 61 -7.54 1.59 -10.53
C GLN A 61 -8.94 1.20 -10.04
N THR A 62 -9.48 0.15 -10.65
CA THR A 62 -10.73 -0.49 -10.23
C THR A 62 -10.51 -1.56 -9.16
N GLN A 63 -11.58 -1.95 -8.45
CA GLN A 63 -11.52 -3.07 -7.51
C GLN A 63 -11.03 -4.38 -8.15
N GLU A 64 -11.36 -4.63 -9.42
CA GLU A 64 -10.92 -5.82 -10.15
C GLU A 64 -9.40 -5.80 -10.34
N GLN A 65 -8.86 -4.67 -10.80
CA GLN A 65 -7.42 -4.48 -10.96
C GLN A 65 -6.66 -4.58 -9.63
N TRP A 66 -7.23 -4.10 -8.52
CA TRP A 66 -6.62 -4.31 -7.21
C TRP A 66 -6.54 -5.79 -6.82
N LYS A 67 -7.60 -6.57 -7.10
CA LYS A 67 -7.60 -8.02 -6.83
C LYS A 67 -6.58 -8.75 -7.68
N GLU A 68 -6.51 -8.44 -8.97
CA GLU A 68 -5.53 -9.04 -9.88
C GLU A 68 -4.09 -8.71 -9.45
N ALA A 69 -3.83 -7.47 -9.03
CA ALA A 69 -2.53 -7.05 -8.54
C ALA A 69 -2.14 -7.75 -7.22
N ASP A 70 -3.09 -7.90 -6.28
CA ASP A 70 -2.89 -8.63 -5.01
C ASP A 70 -2.64 -10.12 -5.24
N GLU A 71 -3.44 -10.77 -6.10
CA GLU A 71 -3.24 -12.18 -6.49
C GLU A 71 -1.88 -12.39 -7.16
N CYS A 72 -1.49 -11.52 -8.09
CA CYS A 72 -0.17 -11.55 -8.72
C CYS A 72 0.95 -11.39 -7.69
N ALA A 73 0.85 -10.42 -6.78
CA ALA A 73 1.88 -10.19 -5.78
C ALA A 73 2.05 -11.39 -4.84
N ILE A 74 0.93 -12.00 -4.42
CA ILE A 74 0.92 -13.21 -3.59
C ILE A 74 1.60 -14.38 -4.31
N GLU A 75 1.32 -14.60 -5.60
CA GLU A 75 1.97 -15.65 -6.39
C GLU A 75 3.47 -15.40 -6.54
N LYS A 76 3.88 -14.16 -6.86
CA LYS A 76 5.29 -13.79 -7.02
C LYS A 76 6.10 -13.90 -5.75
N MET A 77 5.55 -13.46 -4.61
CA MET A 77 6.20 -13.64 -3.32
C MET A 77 6.44 -15.13 -3.02
N LYS A 78 5.47 -15.99 -3.31
CA LYS A 78 5.62 -17.45 -3.15
C LYS A 78 6.69 -18.03 -4.09
N GLU A 79 6.73 -17.59 -5.35
CA GLU A 79 7.76 -18.01 -6.33
C GLU A 79 9.18 -17.64 -5.88
N GLU A 80 9.35 -16.46 -5.29
CA GLU A 80 10.62 -15.96 -4.78
C GLU A 80 11.02 -16.55 -3.42
N GLY A 81 10.17 -17.39 -2.83
CA GLY A 81 10.38 -17.94 -1.49
C GLY A 81 10.33 -16.89 -0.39
N LYS A 82 9.71 -15.73 -0.66
CA LYS A 82 9.40 -14.72 0.36
C LYS A 82 8.24 -15.24 1.18
N ASP A 83 8.49 -15.41 2.48
CA ASP A 83 7.55 -16.05 3.40
C ASP A 83 6.26 -15.21 3.50
N GLU A 84 5.13 -15.88 3.70
CA GLU A 84 3.85 -15.25 4.03
C GLU A 84 3.98 -14.32 5.25
N GLU A 85 4.95 -14.60 6.15
CA GLU A 85 5.31 -13.70 7.26
C GLU A 85 5.88 -12.36 6.80
N GLU A 86 6.66 -12.30 5.72
CA GLU A 86 7.21 -11.03 5.21
C GLU A 86 6.09 -10.13 4.67
N GLY A 87 5.15 -10.70 3.90
CA GLY A 87 3.98 -9.96 3.41
C GLY A 87 3.10 -9.44 4.55
N LYS A 88 2.90 -10.26 5.60
CA LYS A 88 2.16 -9.85 6.81
C LYS A 88 2.88 -8.74 7.58
N LYS A 89 4.22 -8.76 7.61
CA LYS A 89 5.01 -7.74 8.28
C LYS A 89 4.82 -6.37 7.65
N ILE A 90 4.85 -6.26 6.31
CA ILE A 90 4.61 -4.99 5.61
C ILE A 90 3.25 -4.41 5.97
N MET A 91 2.19 -5.23 5.89
CA MET A 91 0.83 -4.80 6.20
C MET A 91 0.70 -4.33 7.65
N LYS A 92 1.40 -5.01 8.56
CA LYS A 92 1.46 -4.63 9.97
C LYS A 92 2.22 -3.31 10.15
N ASP A 93 3.41 -3.16 9.56
CA ASP A 93 4.24 -1.95 9.66
C ASP A 93 3.49 -0.72 9.09
N MET A 94 2.76 -0.90 7.98
CA MET A 94 1.88 0.13 7.42
C MET A 94 0.76 0.53 8.39
N THR A 95 0.06 -0.45 8.95
CA THR A 95 -1.04 -0.21 9.89
C THR A 95 -0.55 0.53 11.13
N GLU A 96 0.55 0.06 11.74
CA GLU A 96 1.16 0.71 12.90
C GLU A 96 1.63 2.13 12.60
N CYS A 97 2.18 2.37 11.39
CA CYS A 97 2.56 3.72 10.97
C CYS A 97 1.35 4.65 10.88
N VAL A 98 0.26 4.22 10.22
CA VAL A 98 -0.97 5.02 10.09
C VAL A 98 -1.58 5.31 11.46
N GLU A 99 -1.69 4.30 12.34
CA GLU A 99 -2.22 4.47 13.68
C GLU A 99 -1.39 5.44 14.54
N ARG A 100 -0.07 5.35 14.47
CA ARG A 100 0.85 6.29 15.14
C ARG A 100 0.61 7.72 14.64
N ARG A 101 0.55 7.92 13.32
CA ARG A 101 0.32 9.23 12.69
C ARG A 101 -1.02 9.84 13.06
N MET A 102 -2.06 9.02 13.14
CA MET A 102 -3.39 9.42 13.58
C MET A 102 -3.40 9.84 15.05
N SER A 103 -2.67 9.12 15.90
CA SER A 103 -2.53 9.41 17.33
C SER A 103 -1.76 10.71 17.59
N GLU A 104 -0.63 10.92 16.90
CA GLU A 104 0.19 12.14 16.99
C GLU A 104 -0.59 13.42 16.61
N GLU A 105 -1.59 13.32 15.72
CA GLU A 105 -2.44 14.44 15.34
C GLU A 105 -3.50 14.76 16.40
N SER A 106 -4.01 13.74 17.09
CA SER A 106 -4.96 13.87 18.20
C SER A 106 -4.34 14.60 19.40
N GLU A 107 -3.07 14.33 19.69
CA GLU A 107 -2.34 14.97 20.81
C GLU A 107 -1.91 16.42 20.54
N ARG A 108 -1.97 16.87 19.28
CA ARG A 108 -1.65 18.27 18.88
C ARG A 108 -2.87 19.20 18.86
N LYS A 109 -4.08 18.68 19.08
CA LYS A 109 -5.34 19.44 19.18
C LYS A 109 -5.70 19.73 20.63
#